data_AF-A0A418AR10-F1
#
_entry.id   AF-A0A418AR10-F1
#
_cell.length_a   1.000
_cell.length_b   1.000
_cell.length_c   1.000
_cell.angle_alpha   90.00
_cell.angle_beta   90.00
_cell.angle_gamma   90.00
#
_symmetry.space_group_name_H-M   'P 1'
#
loop_
_entity.id
_entity.type
_entity.pdbx_description
1 polymer ?
#
loop_
_entity_poly.entity_id
_entity_poly.type
_entity_poly.pdbx_seq_one_letter_code
_entity_poly.pdbx_strand_id
1 'polypeptide(L)'
;MDPDIEPATRLADETATAEVAKSNPAPGEWTRQLCPGCNKSCKYYCAVCYLPIGAPLTVEVPRIRLPLQVDILFQDKQKKSTAPHGKVVAPDDIAIIPYPFPEESRPQYDAKEAVVVYPSIDAYVIDELEDLDSLKTLIFIDTPWQKAPTVLNDPALSHLRCVKLARPPLESKYWRYHSSGKGCISTIEAVHLLLVEYVAAKAQRAVASMTTVAPATPSCLDPLLFFFHLVHDHIMHTHKTDPKRQIDRAPMSEAEKERQRLMRSQKEAGRKRKLENKLAFKAQIAAEVEAGAADAWPKKKCFNCGARTHQARECLDVCRYCKVEVHFNGDCPMKGQRPARATKVTKAI
;
A
#
# COMPACT_ATOMS: atom_id res chain seq x y z
N MET A 1 25.69 46.45 63.84
CA MET A 1 25.45 45.32 64.76
C MET A 1 24.02 44.91 64.52
N ASP A 2 23.86 43.73 63.91
CA ASP A 2 22.59 43.00 63.82
C ASP A 2 21.96 42.82 65.22
N PRO A 3 20.63 42.67 65.36
CA PRO A 3 20.00 41.41 64.93
C PRO A 3 18.50 41.40 64.49
N ASP A 4 18.24 40.44 63.59
CA ASP A 4 17.18 39.41 63.63
C ASP A 4 15.75 39.60 63.08
N ILE A 5 15.45 38.74 62.06
CA ILE A 5 14.35 37.73 61.96
C ILE A 5 12.91 38.30 61.87
N GLU A 6 12.02 38.04 60.88
CA GLU A 6 11.75 36.95 59.92
C GLU A 6 10.76 37.50 58.83
N PRO A 7 10.57 36.85 57.67
CA PRO A 7 9.18 36.75 57.20
C PRO A 7 8.76 35.36 56.73
N ALA A 8 7.46 35.14 56.89
CA ALA A 8 6.73 33.89 56.77
C ALA A 8 6.81 33.20 55.39
N THR A 9 7.00 31.89 55.46
CA THR A 9 6.86 30.92 54.39
C THR A 9 5.38 30.77 53.97
N ARG A 10 5.09 31.00 52.68
CA ARG A 10 3.92 30.46 52.01
C ARG A 10 4.38 29.49 50.94
N LEU A 11 4.11 28.21 51.19
CA LEU A 11 4.23 27.11 50.24
C LEU A 11 3.29 27.36 49.05
N ALA A 12 3.84 27.39 47.85
CA ALA A 12 3.10 27.31 46.59
C ALA A 12 3.41 25.96 45.93
N ASP A 13 2.33 25.36 45.47
CA ASP A 13 2.14 24.00 44.96
C ASP A 13 2.95 23.74 43.69
N GLU A 14 3.87 22.77 43.73
CA GLU A 14 4.62 22.29 42.57
C GLU A 14 3.82 21.20 41.83
N THR A 15 2.99 21.59 40.88
CA THR A 15 2.56 20.70 39.79
C THR A 15 3.10 21.21 38.46
N ALA A 16 4.38 20.97 38.21
CA ALA A 16 5.00 21.17 36.90
C ALA A 16 4.70 19.95 36.00
N THR A 17 3.68 20.09 35.16
CA THR A 17 3.46 19.23 34.01
C THR A 17 4.59 19.48 33.00
N ALA A 18 5.33 18.43 32.66
CA ALA A 18 6.38 18.48 31.65
C ALA A 18 5.74 18.62 30.26
N GLU A 19 5.55 19.87 29.81
CA GLU A 19 5.28 20.18 28.41
C GLU A 19 6.49 19.80 27.56
N VAL A 20 6.31 18.79 26.71
CA VAL A 20 7.22 18.48 25.61
C VAL A 20 7.23 19.69 24.67
N ALA A 21 8.29 20.48 24.74
CA ALA A 21 8.58 21.58 23.84
C ALA A 21 8.49 21.11 22.38
N LYS A 22 7.41 21.49 21.70
CA LYS A 22 7.33 21.43 20.24
C LYS A 22 8.24 22.53 19.71
N SER A 23 9.39 22.15 19.15
CA SER A 23 10.20 23.07 18.37
C SER A 23 9.33 23.70 17.29
N ASN A 24 9.31 25.03 17.21
CA ASN A 24 8.66 25.75 16.12
C ASN A 24 9.19 25.20 14.78
N PRO A 25 8.32 24.76 13.86
CA PRO A 25 8.76 24.30 12.55
C PRO A 25 9.38 25.48 11.80
N ALA A 26 10.48 25.22 11.09
CA ALA A 26 11.14 26.20 10.26
C ALA A 26 10.15 26.77 9.21
N PRO A 27 10.23 28.07 8.89
CA PRO A 27 9.39 28.65 7.85
C PRO A 27 9.63 27.93 6.52
N GLY A 28 8.58 27.29 5.99
CA GLY A 28 8.61 26.56 4.72
C GLY A 28 8.47 25.04 4.81
N GLU A 29 8.37 24.44 6.01
CA GLU A 29 8.08 23.00 6.13
C GLU A 29 6.57 22.72 6.26
N TRP A 30 6.11 21.67 5.58
CA TRP A 30 4.77 21.13 5.81
C TRP A 30 4.63 20.60 7.24
N THR A 31 3.48 20.82 7.88
CA THR A 31 3.24 20.44 9.28
C THR A 31 2.05 19.52 9.44
N ARG A 32 2.05 18.70 10.49
CA ARG A 32 0.87 17.89 10.82
C ARG A 32 -0.23 18.78 11.40
N GLN A 33 -1.42 18.71 10.82
CA GLN A 33 -2.61 19.42 11.30
C GLN A 33 -3.81 18.47 11.35
N LEU A 34 -4.84 18.85 12.11
CA LEU A 34 -6.11 18.12 12.14
C LEU A 34 -6.90 18.45 10.89
N CYS A 35 -7.44 17.43 10.22
CA CYS A 35 -8.32 17.65 9.07
C CYS A 35 -9.63 18.30 9.54
N PRO A 36 -10.08 19.41 8.92
CA PRO A 36 -11.33 20.07 9.32
C PRO A 36 -12.58 19.21 9.09
N GLY A 37 -12.53 18.25 8.16
CA GLY A 37 -13.68 17.37 7.87
C GLY A 37 -13.78 16.13 8.77
N CYS A 38 -12.66 15.49 9.13
CA CYS A 38 -12.68 14.21 9.88
C CYS A 38 -11.84 14.21 11.16
N ASN A 39 -11.25 15.35 11.52
CA ASN A 39 -10.40 15.54 12.70
C ASN A 39 -9.17 14.61 12.80
N LYS A 40 -8.77 13.93 11.72
CA LYS A 40 -7.58 13.07 11.68
C LYS A 40 -6.32 13.91 11.44
N SER A 41 -5.25 13.64 12.20
CA SER A 41 -3.94 14.27 11.99
C SER A 41 -3.30 13.83 10.67
N CYS A 42 -3.05 14.80 9.77
CA CYS A 42 -2.50 14.61 8.43
C CYS A 42 -1.38 15.64 8.17
N LYS A 43 -0.37 15.33 7.33
CA LYS A 43 0.77 16.24 7.03
C LYS A 43 0.66 16.95 5.67
N TYR A 44 0.09 16.31 4.65
CA TYR A 44 0.07 16.83 3.27
C TYR A 44 -1.35 16.97 2.73
N TYR A 45 -2.15 15.93 2.93
CA TYR A 45 -3.54 15.90 2.53
C TYR A 45 -4.29 14.91 3.43
N CYS A 46 -5.60 15.07 3.51
CA CYS A 46 -6.47 14.09 4.13
C CYS A 46 -6.90 13.05 3.09
N ALA A 47 -6.53 11.78 3.29
CA ALA A 47 -6.91 10.73 2.34
C ALA A 47 -8.41 10.39 2.34
N VAL A 48 -9.17 10.88 3.32
CA VAL A 48 -10.63 10.63 3.48
C VAL A 48 -11.43 11.81 2.95
N CYS A 49 -11.14 13.03 3.41
CA CYS A 49 -11.86 14.23 3.00
C CYS A 49 -11.31 14.84 1.71
N TYR A 50 -10.16 14.35 1.23
CA TYR A 50 -9.48 14.84 0.02
C TYR A 50 -9.16 16.34 0.04
N LEU A 51 -8.79 16.84 1.22
CA LEU A 51 -8.40 18.23 1.44
C LEU A 51 -6.87 18.34 1.56
N PRO A 52 -6.24 19.41 1.06
CA PRO A 52 -4.86 19.72 1.38
C PRO A 52 -4.75 20.09 2.87
N ILE A 53 -3.69 19.63 3.53
CA ILE A 53 -3.47 19.81 4.97
C ILE A 53 -2.03 20.18 5.22
N GLY A 54 -1.78 21.19 6.06
CA GLY A 54 -0.43 21.44 6.56
C GLY A 54 0.51 22.13 5.59
N ALA A 55 0.01 22.66 4.47
CA ALA A 55 0.82 23.42 3.52
C ALA A 55 1.36 24.71 4.18
N PRO A 56 2.64 25.05 4.02
CA PRO A 56 3.17 26.32 4.46
C PRO A 56 2.57 27.47 3.63
N LEU A 57 2.53 28.68 4.18
CA LEU A 57 1.96 29.87 3.51
C LEU A 57 2.64 30.22 2.17
N THR A 58 3.86 29.73 1.95
CA THR A 58 4.64 29.94 0.73
C THR A 58 4.33 28.94 -0.37
N VAL A 59 3.52 27.90 -0.10
CA VAL A 59 3.21 26.84 -1.07
C VAL A 59 1.73 26.91 -1.43
N GLU A 60 1.48 27.19 -2.70
CA GLU A 60 0.17 27.04 -3.31
C GLU A 60 -0.04 25.58 -3.73
N VAL A 61 -1.12 24.97 -3.23
CA VAL A 61 -1.51 23.62 -3.68
C VAL A 61 -2.30 23.77 -4.97
N PRO A 62 -1.90 23.10 -6.06
CA PRO A 62 -2.56 23.26 -7.34
C PRO A 62 -4.01 22.76 -7.30
N ARG A 63 -4.89 23.51 -7.97
CA ARG A 63 -6.24 23.09 -8.30
C ARG A 63 -6.45 23.22 -9.80
N ILE A 64 -6.69 22.10 -10.48
CA ILE A 64 -6.78 22.04 -11.95
C ILE A 64 -8.11 21.42 -12.39
N ARG A 65 -8.44 21.64 -13.67
CA ARG A 65 -9.52 20.94 -14.38
C ARG A 65 -8.93 19.92 -15.33
N LEU A 66 -9.60 18.77 -15.46
CA LEU A 66 -9.21 17.70 -16.35
C LEU A 66 -10.06 17.73 -17.63
N PRO A 67 -9.52 17.24 -18.76
CA PRO A 67 -10.27 17.19 -20.02
C PRO A 67 -11.36 16.11 -20.04
N LEU A 68 -11.34 15.19 -19.08
CA LEU A 68 -12.29 14.09 -18.91
C LEU A 68 -12.61 13.91 -17.42
N GLN A 69 -13.78 13.34 -17.15
CA GLN A 69 -14.11 12.78 -15.85
C GLN A 69 -13.26 11.53 -15.59
N VAL A 70 -12.77 11.37 -14.36
CA VAL A 70 -11.96 10.24 -13.94
C VAL A 70 -12.61 9.57 -12.73
N ASP A 71 -13.15 8.38 -12.94
CA ASP A 71 -13.76 7.61 -11.87
C ASP A 71 -12.81 6.50 -11.43
N ILE A 72 -12.44 6.47 -10.15
CA ILE A 72 -11.48 5.52 -9.59
C ILE A 72 -12.21 4.57 -8.65
N LEU A 73 -12.38 3.32 -9.10
CA LEU A 73 -13.03 2.26 -8.35
C LEU A 73 -12.07 1.68 -7.31
N PHE A 74 -12.35 1.91 -6.03
CA PHE A 74 -11.42 1.69 -4.96
C PHE A 74 -11.76 0.48 -4.09
N GLN A 75 -10.83 -0.48 -3.99
CA GLN A 75 -10.93 -1.66 -3.12
C GLN A 75 -9.56 -2.10 -2.54
N ASP A 76 -8.89 -1.23 -1.79
CA ASP A 76 -7.73 -1.59 -0.98
C ASP A 76 -7.69 -0.78 0.33
N LYS A 77 -6.53 -0.75 0.98
CA LYS A 77 -6.23 0.07 2.15
C LYS A 77 -5.87 1.47 1.68
N GLN A 78 -6.61 2.46 2.15
CA GLN A 78 -6.46 3.88 1.79
C GLN A 78 -5.01 4.39 1.86
N LYS A 79 -4.23 3.95 2.86
CA LYS A 79 -2.81 4.31 3.01
C LYS A 79 -1.91 3.90 1.83
N LYS A 80 -2.34 2.96 1.00
CA LYS A 80 -1.61 2.52 -0.20
C LYS A 80 -2.05 3.25 -1.45
N SER A 81 -3.29 3.72 -1.52
CA SER A 81 -3.83 4.36 -2.70
C SER A 81 -3.09 5.66 -3.01
N THR A 82 -2.86 5.91 -4.29
CA THR A 82 -2.40 7.20 -4.80
C THR A 82 -3.56 8.02 -5.39
N ALA A 83 -4.75 7.44 -5.53
CA ALA A 83 -5.94 8.13 -6.01
C ALA A 83 -6.27 9.43 -5.23
N PRO A 84 -6.11 9.49 -3.88
CA PRO A 84 -6.32 10.73 -3.15
C PRO A 84 -5.45 11.89 -3.63
N HIS A 85 -4.27 11.65 -4.21
CA HIS A 85 -3.40 12.70 -4.71
C HIS A 85 -4.10 13.50 -5.81
N GLY A 86 -4.67 12.78 -6.78
CA GLY A 86 -5.44 13.39 -7.86
C GLY A 86 -6.71 14.04 -7.33
N LYS A 87 -7.47 13.37 -6.46
CA LYS A 87 -8.74 13.92 -5.94
C LYS A 87 -8.56 15.24 -5.18
N VAL A 88 -7.42 15.44 -4.51
CA VAL A 88 -7.13 16.72 -3.84
C VAL A 88 -6.84 17.83 -4.86
N VAL A 89 -6.15 17.50 -5.96
CA VAL A 89 -5.71 18.45 -6.99
C VAL A 89 -6.79 18.77 -8.03
N ALA A 90 -7.62 17.79 -8.39
CA ALA A 90 -8.72 17.91 -9.34
C ALA A 90 -10.02 17.38 -8.69
N PRO A 91 -10.52 18.08 -7.64
CA PRO A 91 -11.65 17.60 -6.84
C PRO A 91 -12.96 17.51 -7.62
N ASP A 92 -13.11 18.28 -8.68
CA ASP A 92 -14.34 18.37 -9.44
C ASP A 92 -14.43 17.31 -10.55
N ASP A 93 -13.28 16.80 -11.01
CA ASP A 93 -13.21 15.90 -12.18
C ASP A 93 -12.76 14.47 -11.83
N ILE A 94 -12.23 14.25 -10.63
CA ILE A 94 -11.89 12.90 -10.14
C ILE A 94 -12.93 12.46 -9.13
N ALA A 95 -13.49 11.26 -9.26
CA ALA A 95 -14.28 10.61 -8.22
C ALA A 95 -13.54 9.37 -7.70
N ILE A 96 -13.59 9.12 -6.39
CA ILE A 96 -13.10 7.87 -5.79
C ILE A 96 -14.33 7.12 -5.30
N ILE A 97 -14.67 6.05 -6.01
CA ILE A 97 -15.91 5.29 -5.81
C ILE A 97 -15.57 4.02 -5.04
N PRO A 98 -16.15 3.79 -3.84
CA PRO A 98 -15.87 2.57 -3.08
C PRO A 98 -16.45 1.33 -3.77
N TYR A 99 -15.70 0.23 -3.73
CA TYR A 99 -16.14 -1.09 -4.21
C TYR A 99 -16.07 -2.16 -3.10
N PRO A 100 -17.06 -3.06 -2.94
CA PRO A 100 -18.26 -3.23 -3.76
C PRO A 100 -19.21 -2.03 -3.69
N PHE A 101 -19.95 -1.79 -4.77
CA PHE A 101 -20.89 -0.67 -4.85
C PHE A 101 -22.05 -0.85 -3.85
N PRO A 102 -22.44 0.21 -3.11
CA PRO A 102 -23.74 0.25 -2.44
C PRO A 102 -24.87 0.07 -3.46
N GLU A 103 -25.96 -0.62 -3.09
CA GLU A 103 -27.06 -0.94 -4.02
C GLU A 103 -27.70 0.32 -4.62
N GLU A 104 -27.87 1.34 -3.78
CA GLU A 104 -28.46 2.64 -4.11
C GLU A 104 -27.54 3.56 -4.92
N SER A 105 -26.24 3.29 -4.97
CA SER A 105 -25.25 4.18 -5.57
C SER A 105 -24.35 3.49 -6.61
N ARG A 106 -24.87 2.44 -7.26
CA ARG A 106 -24.16 1.79 -8.36
C ARG A 106 -24.04 2.76 -9.54
N PRO A 107 -22.82 3.03 -10.05
CA PRO A 107 -22.66 3.91 -11.19
C PRO A 107 -23.24 3.27 -12.45
N GLN A 108 -23.77 4.11 -13.34
CA GLN A 108 -24.24 3.72 -14.66
C GLN A 108 -23.37 4.42 -15.69
N TYR A 109 -22.78 3.64 -16.59
CA TYR A 109 -21.88 4.14 -17.62
C TYR A 109 -22.43 3.82 -19.01
N ASP A 110 -22.43 4.83 -19.88
CA ASP A 110 -22.70 4.65 -21.31
C ASP A 110 -21.42 4.13 -22.00
N ALA A 111 -21.53 3.03 -22.73
CA ALA A 111 -20.44 2.43 -23.49
C ALA A 111 -19.86 3.35 -24.58
N LYS A 112 -20.62 4.35 -25.04
CA LYS A 112 -20.15 5.36 -26.01
C LYS A 112 -19.34 6.48 -25.37
N GLU A 113 -19.52 6.71 -24.08
CA GLU A 113 -18.95 7.88 -23.37
C GLU A 113 -17.93 7.49 -22.31
N ALA A 114 -17.83 6.20 -21.94
CA ALA A 114 -16.97 5.72 -20.88
C ALA A 114 -16.13 4.52 -21.29
N VAL A 115 -14.89 4.45 -20.78
CA VAL A 115 -13.99 3.31 -20.97
C VAL A 115 -13.31 2.91 -19.67
N VAL A 116 -13.01 1.62 -19.54
CA VAL A 116 -12.27 1.10 -18.38
C VAL A 116 -10.79 1.08 -18.68
N VAL A 117 -9.98 1.66 -17.81
CA VAL A 117 -8.52 1.66 -17.91
C VAL A 117 -8.00 0.40 -17.25
N TYR A 118 -7.72 -0.60 -18.08
CA TYR A 118 -7.21 -1.90 -17.64
C TYR A 118 -6.44 -2.58 -18.78
N PRO A 119 -5.24 -3.13 -18.53
CA PRO A 119 -4.42 -3.76 -19.56
C PRO A 119 -4.89 -5.20 -19.85
N SER A 120 -6.13 -5.37 -20.29
CA SER A 120 -6.62 -6.64 -20.82
C SER A 120 -6.01 -6.93 -22.20
N ILE A 121 -6.13 -8.18 -22.65
CA ILE A 121 -5.59 -8.63 -23.94
C ILE A 121 -6.26 -7.89 -25.10
N ASP A 122 -7.54 -7.62 -24.97
CA ASP A 122 -8.43 -6.92 -25.90
C ASP A 122 -8.49 -5.39 -25.67
N ALA A 123 -7.68 -4.84 -24.77
CA ALA A 123 -7.67 -3.41 -24.51
C ALA A 123 -7.05 -2.63 -25.67
N TYR A 124 -7.72 -1.55 -26.07
CA TYR A 124 -7.28 -0.59 -27.07
C TYR A 124 -6.28 0.40 -26.51
N VAL A 125 -5.48 1.04 -27.35
CA VAL A 125 -4.83 2.31 -26.96
C VAL A 125 -5.74 3.48 -27.33
N ILE A 126 -5.58 4.64 -26.66
CA ILE A 126 -6.46 5.79 -26.84
C ILE A 126 -6.54 6.26 -28.31
N ASP A 127 -5.45 6.16 -29.06
CA ASP A 127 -5.39 6.58 -30.45
C ASP A 127 -6.28 5.72 -31.39
N GLU A 128 -6.50 4.45 -31.03
CA GLU A 128 -7.32 3.50 -31.80
C GLU A 128 -8.83 3.72 -31.63
N LEU A 129 -9.27 4.61 -30.72
CA LEU A 129 -10.70 4.82 -30.46
C LEU A 129 -11.32 5.76 -31.51
N GLU A 130 -12.06 5.22 -32.47
CA GLU A 130 -12.71 6.03 -33.52
C GLU A 130 -13.59 7.16 -32.95
N ASP A 131 -14.35 6.85 -31.91
CA ASP A 131 -15.27 7.71 -31.17
C ASP A 131 -14.62 8.45 -29.98
N LEU A 132 -13.32 8.74 -30.05
CA LEU A 132 -12.59 9.53 -29.03
C LEU A 132 -13.27 10.86 -28.69
N ASP A 133 -14.01 11.44 -29.64
CA ASP A 133 -14.74 12.70 -29.45
C ASP A 133 -15.96 12.60 -28.52
N SER A 134 -16.56 11.42 -28.44
CA SER A 134 -17.68 11.13 -27.54
C SER A 134 -17.23 10.76 -26.13
N LEU A 135 -15.95 10.49 -25.93
CA LEU A 135 -15.42 10.05 -24.64
C LEU A 135 -15.52 11.16 -23.60
N LYS A 136 -16.14 10.85 -22.45
CA LYS A 136 -16.32 11.74 -21.30
C LYS A 136 -15.69 11.20 -20.02
N THR A 137 -15.64 9.88 -19.84
CA THR A 137 -15.24 9.26 -18.57
C THR A 137 -14.18 8.18 -18.74
N LEU A 138 -13.11 8.27 -17.94
CA LEU A 138 -12.11 7.22 -17.77
C LEU A 138 -12.32 6.52 -16.43
N ILE A 139 -12.45 5.20 -16.43
CA ILE A 139 -12.73 4.42 -15.22
C ILE A 139 -11.48 3.61 -14.85
N PHE A 140 -10.83 3.95 -13.75
CA PHE A 140 -9.64 3.26 -13.24
C PHE A 140 -10.01 2.25 -12.14
N ILE A 141 -9.30 1.13 -12.08
CA ILE A 141 -9.45 0.13 -11.02
C ILE A 141 -8.30 0.25 -10.03
N ASP A 142 -8.56 0.80 -8.84
CA ASP A 142 -7.57 0.95 -7.75
C ASP A 142 -7.72 -0.17 -6.71
N THR A 143 -7.23 -1.34 -7.09
CA THR A 143 -7.27 -2.56 -6.26
C THR A 143 -5.96 -3.34 -6.37
N PRO A 144 -5.69 -4.30 -5.45
CA PRO A 144 -4.64 -5.28 -5.70
C PRO A 144 -4.93 -6.03 -7.00
N TRP A 145 -3.90 -6.28 -7.81
CA TRP A 145 -4.03 -6.97 -9.10
C TRP A 145 -4.81 -8.29 -9.04
N GLN A 146 -4.76 -9.03 -7.93
CA GLN A 146 -5.53 -10.28 -7.78
C GLN A 146 -7.05 -10.05 -7.71
N LYS A 147 -7.50 -8.85 -7.34
CA LYS A 147 -8.91 -8.47 -7.20
C LYS A 147 -9.44 -7.71 -8.40
N ALA A 148 -8.56 -7.11 -9.20
CA ALA A 148 -8.95 -6.30 -10.35
C ALA A 148 -9.87 -7.04 -11.34
N PRO A 149 -9.68 -8.34 -11.66
CA PRO A 149 -10.61 -9.08 -12.51
C PRO A 149 -12.03 -9.16 -11.94
N THR A 150 -12.21 -9.19 -10.62
CA THR A 150 -13.54 -9.19 -10.01
C THR A 150 -14.26 -7.87 -10.24
N VAL A 151 -13.55 -6.75 -10.12
CA VAL A 151 -14.12 -5.41 -10.39
C VAL A 151 -14.40 -5.24 -11.88
N LEU A 152 -13.47 -5.67 -12.73
CA LEU A 152 -13.58 -5.56 -14.18
C LEU A 152 -14.82 -6.29 -14.74
N ASN A 153 -15.14 -7.47 -14.18
CA ASN A 153 -16.28 -8.28 -14.59
C ASN A 153 -17.59 -7.92 -13.87
N ASP A 154 -17.62 -6.83 -13.11
CA ASP A 154 -18.85 -6.37 -12.47
C ASP A 154 -19.88 -5.93 -13.54
N PRO A 155 -21.19 -6.21 -13.35
CA PRO A 155 -22.22 -5.81 -14.32
C PRO A 155 -22.24 -4.31 -14.65
N ALA A 156 -21.72 -3.44 -13.77
CA ALA A 156 -21.61 -2.01 -14.07
C ALA A 156 -20.52 -1.68 -15.11
N LEU A 157 -19.57 -2.60 -15.36
CA LEU A 157 -18.40 -2.38 -16.21
C LEU A 157 -18.29 -3.38 -17.36
N SER A 158 -18.86 -4.58 -17.24
CA SER A 158 -18.63 -5.69 -18.16
C SER A 158 -19.05 -5.42 -19.61
N HIS A 159 -19.90 -4.42 -19.84
CA HIS A 159 -20.31 -3.97 -21.18
C HIS A 159 -19.41 -2.89 -21.78
N LEU A 160 -18.47 -2.35 -21.00
CA LEU A 160 -17.57 -1.28 -21.42
C LEU A 160 -16.29 -1.86 -22.03
N ARG A 161 -15.77 -1.16 -23.04
CA ARG A 161 -14.46 -1.46 -23.63
C ARG A 161 -13.32 -1.08 -22.68
N CYS A 162 -12.21 -1.80 -22.80
CA CYS A 162 -10.98 -1.51 -22.07
C CYS A 162 -9.99 -0.69 -22.89
N VAL A 163 -9.25 0.18 -22.22
CA VAL A 163 -8.11 0.90 -22.76
C VAL A 163 -6.86 0.69 -21.91
N LYS A 164 -5.70 0.74 -22.55
CA LYS A 164 -4.39 0.64 -21.91
C LYS A 164 -3.48 1.77 -22.41
N LEU A 165 -2.43 2.04 -21.63
CA LEU A 165 -1.37 2.95 -22.05
C LEU A 165 -0.68 2.40 -23.30
N ALA A 166 -0.44 3.26 -24.29
CA ALA A 166 0.31 2.87 -25.47
C ALA A 166 1.78 2.60 -25.14
N ARG A 167 2.36 3.43 -24.27
CA ARG A 167 3.78 3.35 -23.89
C ARG A 167 3.94 3.47 -22.37
N PRO A 168 3.55 2.44 -21.58
CA PRO A 168 3.76 2.47 -20.15
C PRO A 168 5.25 2.49 -19.82
N PRO A 169 5.70 3.28 -18.83
CA PRO A 169 7.09 3.27 -18.42
C PRO A 169 7.44 1.90 -17.82
N LEU A 170 8.67 1.44 -18.06
CA LEU A 170 9.16 0.18 -17.48
C LEU A 170 9.14 0.21 -15.95
N GLU A 171 9.36 1.40 -15.37
CA GLU A 171 9.58 1.62 -13.96
C GLU A 171 8.70 2.76 -13.46
N SER A 172 8.10 2.55 -12.29
CA SER A 172 7.28 3.53 -11.59
C SER A 172 8.08 4.23 -10.51
N LYS A 173 7.81 5.52 -10.28
CA LYS A 173 8.36 6.26 -9.14
C LYS A 173 7.64 5.96 -7.82
N TYR A 174 6.69 5.03 -7.83
CA TYR A 174 5.92 4.67 -6.66
C TYR A 174 6.80 4.03 -5.57
N TRP A 175 6.64 4.52 -4.34
CA TRP A 175 7.51 4.19 -3.19
C TRP A 175 7.01 2.98 -2.37
N ARG A 176 6.06 2.18 -2.87
CA ARG A 176 5.62 0.96 -2.19
C ARG A 176 5.96 -0.28 -3.02
N TYR A 177 6.48 -1.29 -2.32
CA TYR A 177 6.85 -2.57 -2.93
C TYR A 177 5.63 -3.40 -3.35
N HIS A 178 5.51 -3.67 -4.65
CA HIS A 178 4.56 -4.64 -5.24
C HIS A 178 5.29 -5.74 -6.01
N SER A 179 4.60 -6.87 -6.24
CA SER A 179 5.13 -8.05 -6.93
C SER A 179 4.78 -8.11 -8.42
N SER A 180 4.02 -7.14 -8.93
CA SER A 180 3.44 -7.17 -10.29
C SER A 180 4.44 -7.01 -11.44
N GLY A 181 5.74 -6.88 -11.16
CA GLY A 181 6.78 -6.78 -12.19
C GLY A 181 6.94 -5.39 -12.79
N LYS A 182 7.69 -5.33 -13.90
CA LYS A 182 7.95 -4.11 -14.70
C LYS A 182 6.68 -3.68 -15.45
N GLY A 183 6.57 -2.40 -15.78
CA GLY A 183 5.41 -1.85 -16.49
C GLY A 183 4.16 -1.62 -15.61
N CYS A 184 4.23 -1.96 -14.31
CA CYS A 184 3.17 -1.71 -13.35
C CYS A 184 3.42 -0.38 -12.64
N ILE A 185 2.53 0.57 -12.87
CA ILE A 185 2.57 1.93 -12.32
C ILE A 185 1.50 2.15 -11.25
N SER A 186 1.63 3.23 -10.49
CA SER A 186 0.59 3.62 -9.53
C SER A 186 -0.64 4.22 -10.23
N THR A 187 -1.77 4.21 -9.54
CA THR A 187 -3.05 4.74 -10.03
C THR A 187 -2.94 6.18 -10.51
N ILE A 188 -2.28 7.07 -9.75
CA ILE A 188 -2.14 8.48 -10.16
C ILE A 188 -1.20 8.66 -11.36
N GLU A 189 -0.14 7.85 -11.47
CA GLU A 189 0.72 7.85 -12.66
C GLU A 189 -0.09 7.39 -13.89
N ALA A 190 -0.93 6.35 -13.74
CA ALA A 190 -1.79 5.88 -14.82
C ALA A 190 -2.81 6.95 -15.26
N VAL A 191 -3.44 7.65 -14.31
CA VAL A 191 -4.34 8.77 -14.59
C VAL A 191 -3.62 9.86 -15.36
N HIS A 192 -2.46 10.32 -14.87
CA HIS A 192 -1.68 11.36 -15.54
C HIS A 192 -1.26 10.94 -16.96
N LEU A 193 -0.66 9.76 -17.12
CA LEU A 193 -0.16 9.29 -18.41
C LEU A 193 -1.27 9.09 -19.44
N LEU A 194 -2.41 8.52 -19.04
CA LEU A 194 -3.51 8.29 -19.97
C LEU A 194 -4.18 9.61 -20.40
N LEU A 195 -4.30 10.59 -19.50
CA LEU A 195 -4.78 11.92 -19.84
C LEU A 195 -3.81 12.65 -20.79
N VAL A 196 -2.50 12.48 -20.62
CA VAL A 196 -1.50 13.00 -21.56
C VAL A 196 -1.65 12.35 -22.94
N GLU A 197 -1.81 11.02 -23.00
CA GLU A 197 -2.07 10.31 -24.26
C GLU A 197 -3.38 10.80 -24.93
N TYR A 198 -4.44 11.03 -24.14
CA TYR A 198 -5.71 11.60 -24.61
C TYR A 198 -5.56 13.00 -25.21
N VAL A 199 -4.93 13.92 -24.49
CA VAL A 199 -4.72 15.29 -24.98
C VAL A 199 -3.89 15.29 -26.27
N ALA A 200 -2.86 14.43 -26.35
CA ALA A 200 -2.06 14.28 -27.55
C ALA A 200 -2.88 13.75 -28.73
N ALA A 201 -3.68 12.70 -28.54
CA ALA A 201 -4.54 12.13 -29.58
C ALA A 201 -5.59 13.15 -30.08
N LYS A 202 -6.20 13.91 -29.17
CA LYS A 202 -7.13 15.00 -29.51
C LYS A 202 -6.46 16.10 -30.33
N ALA A 203 -5.25 16.53 -29.95
CA ALA A 203 -4.50 17.53 -30.68
C ALA A 203 -4.15 17.05 -32.09
N GLN A 204 -3.72 15.78 -32.24
CA GLN A 204 -3.42 15.19 -33.54
C GLN A 204 -4.64 15.16 -34.47
N ARG A 205 -5.82 14.80 -33.95
CA ARG A 205 -7.08 14.83 -34.72
C ARG A 205 -7.49 16.25 -35.11
N ALA A 206 -7.37 17.22 -34.21
CA ALA A 206 -7.68 18.62 -34.52
C ALA A 206 -6.80 19.19 -35.64
N VAL A 207 -5.50 18.84 -35.63
CA VAL A 207 -4.55 19.22 -36.69
C VAL A 207 -4.90 18.55 -38.01
N ALA A 208 -5.25 17.26 -38.00
CA ALA A 208 -5.67 16.54 -39.20
C ALA A 208 -6.97 17.11 -39.81
N SER A 209 -7.87 17.65 -38.99
CA SER A 209 -9.14 18.25 -39.43
C SER A 209 -9.07 19.75 -39.77
N MET A 210 -7.87 20.33 -40.00
CA MET A 210 -7.65 21.75 -40.38
C MET A 210 -8.36 22.79 -39.48
N THR A 211 -8.65 22.45 -38.22
CA THR A 211 -9.25 23.40 -37.28
C THR A 211 -8.11 24.02 -36.46
N THR A 212 -7.87 25.32 -36.62
CA THR A 212 -6.82 26.04 -35.87
C THR A 212 -7.19 26.16 -34.39
N VAL A 213 -6.89 25.12 -33.61
CA VAL A 213 -6.94 25.17 -32.15
C VAL A 213 -5.51 25.04 -31.66
N ALA A 214 -5.08 25.99 -30.83
CA ALA A 214 -3.76 25.96 -30.21
C ALA A 214 -3.57 24.61 -29.49
N PRO A 215 -2.46 23.88 -29.74
CA PRO A 215 -2.25 22.58 -29.10
C PRO A 215 -2.20 22.78 -27.58
N ALA A 216 -3.09 22.10 -26.86
CA ALA A 216 -3.00 22.03 -25.41
C ALA A 216 -1.64 21.42 -25.06
N THR A 217 -0.75 22.23 -24.50
CA THR A 217 0.56 21.76 -24.08
C THR A 217 0.40 20.74 -22.95
N PRO A 218 1.05 19.57 -23.02
CA PRO A 218 0.94 18.52 -22.00
C PRO A 218 1.38 18.95 -20.59
N SER A 219 2.00 20.13 -20.45
CA SER A 219 2.41 20.74 -19.18
C SER A 219 1.25 21.06 -18.22
N CYS A 220 0.00 21.13 -18.68
CA CYS A 220 -1.14 21.47 -17.80
C CYS A 220 -1.55 20.33 -16.86
N LEU A 221 -1.10 19.10 -17.11
CA LEU A 221 -1.44 17.91 -16.32
C LEU A 221 -0.37 17.51 -15.30
N ASP A 222 0.82 18.09 -15.37
CA ASP A 222 1.91 17.86 -14.40
C ASP A 222 1.49 18.10 -12.94
N PRO A 223 0.62 19.10 -12.62
CA PRO A 223 0.16 19.30 -11.26
C PRO A 223 -0.58 18.10 -10.66
N LEU A 224 -1.14 17.17 -11.45
CA LEU A 224 -1.72 15.92 -10.93
C LEU A 224 -0.75 15.11 -10.06
N LEU A 225 0.55 15.19 -10.38
CA LEU A 225 1.59 14.48 -9.67
C LEU A 225 2.16 15.28 -8.48
N PHE A 226 1.60 16.45 -8.14
CA PHE A 226 2.11 17.32 -7.07
C PHE A 226 2.34 16.57 -5.75
N PHE A 227 1.31 15.95 -5.18
CA PHE A 227 1.45 15.19 -3.93
C PHE A 227 2.27 13.91 -4.10
N PHE A 228 2.30 13.35 -5.31
CA PHE A 228 3.10 12.18 -5.60
C PHE A 228 4.59 12.50 -5.53
N HIS A 229 5.03 13.59 -6.18
CA HIS A 229 6.40 14.10 -6.10
C HIS A 229 6.74 14.59 -4.69
N LEU A 230 5.84 15.30 -4.01
CA LEU A 230 6.09 15.75 -2.63
C LEU A 230 6.38 14.59 -1.68
N VAL A 231 5.59 13.52 -1.75
CA VAL A 231 5.81 12.33 -0.91
C VAL A 231 7.08 11.58 -1.33
N HIS A 232 7.31 11.43 -2.63
CA HIS A 232 8.52 10.84 -3.18
C HIS A 232 9.78 11.55 -2.67
N ASP A 233 9.83 12.87 -2.79
CA ASP A 233 10.98 13.69 -2.43
C ASP A 233 11.22 13.70 -0.93
N HIS A 234 10.15 13.71 -0.13
CA HIS A 234 10.27 13.57 1.32
C HIS A 234 10.90 12.23 1.72
N ILE A 235 10.49 11.13 1.09
CA ILE A 235 11.05 9.80 1.37
C ILE A 235 12.53 9.76 0.94
N MET A 236 12.85 10.26 -0.25
CA MET A 236 14.22 10.32 -0.74
C MET A 236 15.11 11.18 0.15
N HIS A 237 14.62 12.35 0.58
CA HIS A 237 15.33 13.22 1.50
C HIS A 237 15.61 12.50 2.83
N THR A 238 14.62 11.81 3.39
CA THR A 238 14.80 11.04 4.63
C THR A 238 15.86 9.94 4.47
N HIS A 239 15.91 9.25 3.33
CA HIS A 239 16.96 8.26 3.05
C HIS A 239 18.36 8.86 2.86
N LYS A 240 18.44 10.14 2.47
CA LYS A 240 19.71 10.87 2.32
C LYS A 240 20.22 11.44 3.65
N THR A 241 19.34 11.88 4.53
CA THR A 241 19.72 12.65 5.74
C THR A 241 19.69 11.84 7.04
N ASP A 242 18.85 10.79 7.14
CA ASP A 242 18.78 9.95 8.35
C ASP A 242 19.95 8.95 8.38
N PRO A 243 20.87 9.01 9.35
CA PRO A 243 22.00 8.08 9.45
C PRO A 243 21.59 6.61 9.63
N LYS A 244 20.34 6.34 10.03
CA LYS A 244 19.81 4.98 10.19
C LYS A 244 19.27 4.40 8.88
N ARG A 245 19.22 5.19 7.81
CA ARG A 245 18.72 4.78 6.50
C ARG A 245 19.84 4.75 5.48
N GLN A 246 19.64 3.93 4.45
CA GLN A 246 20.59 3.79 3.35
C GLN A 246 19.86 4.16 2.05
N ILE A 247 20.53 4.92 1.18
CA ILE A 247 19.94 5.44 -0.07
C ILE A 247 19.66 4.30 -1.05
N ASP A 248 20.54 3.31 -1.14
CA ASP A 248 20.37 2.09 -1.95
C ASP A 248 19.12 1.29 -1.56
N ARG A 249 18.71 1.37 -0.28
CA ARG A 249 17.48 0.78 0.27
C ARG A 249 16.27 1.70 0.21
N ALA A 250 16.35 2.84 -0.49
CA ALA A 250 15.17 3.66 -0.74
C ALA A 250 14.14 2.83 -1.52
N PRO A 251 12.84 2.94 -1.19
CA PRO A 251 11.83 2.07 -1.78
C PRO A 251 11.55 2.35 -3.27
N MET A 252 12.11 3.43 -3.80
CA MET A 252 12.08 3.78 -5.22
C MET A 252 13.27 3.17 -5.99
N SER A 253 14.28 2.63 -5.29
CA SER A 253 15.42 1.94 -5.91
C SER A 253 14.97 0.65 -6.58
N GLU A 254 15.28 0.50 -7.86
CA GLU A 254 14.92 -0.69 -8.64
C GLU A 254 15.64 -1.94 -8.14
N ALA A 255 16.89 -1.80 -7.70
CA ALA A 255 17.64 -2.91 -7.09
C ALA A 255 16.94 -3.40 -5.80
N GLU A 256 16.44 -2.49 -4.96
CA GLU A 256 15.71 -2.87 -3.75
C GLU A 256 14.33 -3.48 -4.08
N LYS A 257 13.61 -2.92 -5.06
CA LYS A 257 12.33 -3.49 -5.52
C LYS A 257 12.52 -4.91 -6.05
N GLU A 258 13.54 -5.16 -6.87
CA GLU A 258 13.88 -6.49 -7.39
C GLU A 258 14.27 -7.45 -6.27
N ARG A 259 15.12 -7.01 -5.33
CA ARG A 259 15.48 -7.81 -4.15
C ARG A 259 14.26 -8.24 -3.35
N GLN A 260 13.28 -7.35 -3.16
CA GLN A 260 12.05 -7.68 -2.47
C GLN A 260 11.12 -8.59 -3.26
N ARG A 261 11.03 -8.43 -4.59
CA ARG A 261 10.30 -9.35 -5.48
C ARG A 261 10.85 -10.77 -5.35
N LEU A 262 12.17 -10.92 -5.45
CA LEU A 262 12.85 -12.21 -5.32
C LEU A 262 12.60 -12.84 -3.94
N MET A 263 12.72 -12.07 -2.85
CA MET A 263 12.47 -12.56 -1.50
C MET A 263 11.02 -13.06 -1.31
N ARG A 264 10.03 -12.34 -1.87
CA ARG A 264 8.62 -12.76 -1.82
C ARG A 264 8.39 -14.04 -2.62
N SER A 265 8.93 -14.11 -3.83
CA SER A 265 8.87 -15.30 -4.68
C SER A 265 9.44 -16.53 -3.98
N GLN A 266 10.62 -16.40 -3.36
CA GLN A 266 11.23 -17.49 -2.57
C GLN A 266 10.34 -17.93 -1.39
N LYS A 267 9.71 -16.97 -0.70
CA LYS A 267 8.79 -17.26 0.41
C LYS A 267 7.53 -17.98 -0.06
N GLU A 268 6.98 -17.59 -1.21
CA GLU A 268 5.81 -18.23 -1.83
C GLU A 268 6.14 -19.65 -2.30
N ALA A 269 7.26 -19.84 -3.00
CA ALA A 269 7.76 -21.16 -3.38
C ALA A 269 7.97 -22.06 -2.14
N GLY A 270 8.53 -21.51 -1.07
CA GLY A 270 8.69 -22.22 0.21
C GLY A 270 7.37 -22.61 0.87
N ARG A 271 6.32 -21.78 0.73
CA ARG A 271 4.96 -22.11 1.21
C ARG A 271 4.30 -23.19 0.36
N LYS A 272 4.41 -23.08 -0.97
CA LYS A 272 3.90 -24.06 -1.94
C LYS A 272 4.50 -25.44 -1.66
N ARG A 273 5.83 -25.54 -1.57
CA ARG A 273 6.52 -26.80 -1.24
C ARG A 273 6.07 -27.40 0.10
N LYS A 274 5.86 -26.57 1.13
CA LYS A 274 5.35 -27.05 2.43
C LYS A 274 3.93 -27.59 2.33
N LEU A 275 3.07 -26.99 1.50
CA LEU A 275 1.72 -27.45 1.26
C LEU A 275 1.73 -28.76 0.46
N GLU A 276 2.50 -28.84 -0.62
CA GLU A 276 2.67 -30.04 -1.43
C GLU A 276 3.17 -31.22 -0.59
N ASN A 277 4.22 -31.03 0.22
CA ASN A 277 4.73 -32.06 1.13
C ASN A 277 3.66 -32.50 2.14
N LYS A 278 2.85 -31.57 2.64
CA LYS A 278 1.75 -31.89 3.58
C LYS A 278 0.65 -32.69 2.88
N LEU A 279 0.29 -32.35 1.65
CA LEU A 279 -0.73 -33.05 0.87
C LEU A 279 -0.24 -34.44 0.45
N ALA A 280 1.00 -34.56 -0.02
CA ALA A 280 1.63 -35.84 -0.36
C ALA A 280 1.69 -36.78 0.85
N PHE A 281 2.11 -36.27 2.01
CA PHE A 281 2.09 -37.05 3.25
C PHE A 281 0.67 -37.52 3.61
N LYS A 282 -0.34 -36.65 3.50
CA LYS A 282 -1.73 -37.04 3.75
C LYS A 282 -2.23 -38.11 2.77
N ALA A 283 -1.90 -37.98 1.49
CA ALA A 283 -2.28 -38.93 0.45
C ALA A 283 -1.63 -40.30 0.67
N GLN A 284 -0.34 -40.32 1.02
CA GLN A 284 0.37 -41.56 1.36
C GLN A 284 -0.32 -42.30 2.52
N ILE A 285 -0.60 -41.60 3.62
CA ILE A 285 -1.27 -42.21 4.77
C ILE A 285 -2.68 -42.69 4.40
N ALA A 286 -3.43 -41.94 3.58
CA ALA A 286 -4.74 -42.37 3.13
C ALA A 286 -4.67 -43.67 2.32
N ALA A 287 -3.70 -43.78 1.42
CA ALA A 287 -3.46 -45.00 0.64
C ALA A 287 -3.03 -46.19 1.52
N GLU A 288 -2.19 -45.97 2.53
CA GLU A 288 -1.79 -47.02 3.49
C GLU A 288 -2.99 -47.55 4.30
N VAL A 289 -3.91 -46.66 4.70
CA VAL A 289 -5.16 -47.05 5.38
C VAL A 289 -6.09 -47.82 4.45
N GLU A 290 -6.25 -47.35 3.21
CA GLU A 290 -7.09 -48.01 2.20
C GLU A 290 -6.56 -49.40 1.81
N ALA A 291 -5.23 -49.55 1.73
CA ALA A 291 -4.56 -50.82 1.47
C ALA A 291 -4.54 -51.78 2.67
N GLY A 292 -5.10 -51.39 3.82
CA GLY A 292 -5.09 -52.19 5.05
C GLY A 292 -3.71 -52.32 5.71
N ALA A 293 -2.73 -51.52 5.30
CA ALA A 293 -1.38 -51.48 5.89
C ALA A 293 -1.33 -50.65 7.19
N ALA A 294 -2.37 -49.85 7.47
CA ALA A 294 -2.53 -49.09 8.70
C ALA A 294 -4.00 -49.07 9.15
N ASP A 295 -4.25 -49.40 10.42
CA ASP A 295 -5.63 -49.48 10.95
C ASP A 295 -6.31 -48.10 11.09
N ALA A 296 -5.52 -47.03 11.23
CA ALA A 296 -6.02 -45.68 11.46
C ALA A 296 -5.00 -44.59 11.12
N TRP A 297 -5.48 -43.35 11.05
CA TRP A 297 -4.63 -42.17 10.87
C TRP A 297 -3.62 -42.01 12.02
N PRO A 298 -2.34 -41.66 11.75
CA PRO A 298 -1.32 -41.56 12.78
C PRO A 298 -1.68 -40.56 13.88
N LYS A 299 -1.62 -41.00 15.15
CA LYS A 299 -1.75 -40.11 16.31
C LYS A 299 -0.72 -38.99 16.24
N LYS A 300 -1.08 -37.81 16.77
CA LYS A 300 -0.17 -36.65 16.85
C LYS A 300 1.09 -37.04 17.63
N LYS A 301 2.25 -36.56 17.18
CA LYS A 301 3.50 -36.75 17.91
C LYS A 301 3.43 -36.03 19.26
N CYS A 302 3.96 -36.66 20.30
CA CYS A 302 4.28 -36.02 21.56
C CYS A 302 5.20 -34.80 21.29
N PHE A 303 4.80 -33.61 21.75
CA PHE A 303 5.56 -32.37 21.54
C PHE A 303 6.84 -32.29 22.38
N ASN A 304 7.08 -33.24 23.29
CA ASN A 304 8.31 -33.32 24.08
C ASN A 304 9.34 -34.25 23.42
N CYS A 305 9.02 -35.54 23.28
CA CYS A 305 9.95 -36.57 22.77
C CYS A 305 9.76 -36.93 21.29
N GLY A 306 8.64 -36.57 20.67
CA GLY A 306 8.35 -36.88 19.27
C GLY A 306 7.72 -38.26 19.01
N ALA A 307 7.56 -39.11 20.02
CA ALA A 307 6.88 -40.41 19.91
C ALA A 307 5.39 -40.25 19.57
N ARG A 308 4.78 -41.25 18.93
CA ARG A 308 3.33 -41.23 18.55
C ARG A 308 2.44 -42.07 19.47
N THR A 309 3.01 -42.73 20.47
CA THR A 309 2.30 -43.67 21.35
C THR A 309 1.53 -42.98 22.48
N HIS A 310 1.94 -41.77 22.88
CA HIS A 310 1.39 -41.03 24.02
C HIS A 310 1.28 -39.52 23.72
N GLN A 311 0.52 -38.79 24.54
CA GLN A 311 0.44 -37.33 24.44
C GLN A 311 1.53 -36.64 25.25
N ALA A 312 1.80 -35.36 24.97
CA ALA A 312 2.85 -34.61 25.66
C ALA A 312 2.66 -34.50 27.20
N ARG A 313 1.43 -34.66 27.70
CA ARG A 313 1.12 -34.68 29.15
C ARG A 313 1.54 -35.99 29.83
N GLU A 314 1.63 -37.06 29.07
CA GLU A 314 1.95 -38.42 29.52
C GLU A 314 3.43 -38.76 29.22
N CYS A 315 4.22 -37.75 28.83
CA CYS A 315 5.59 -37.96 28.40
C CYS A 315 6.51 -38.14 29.61
N LEU A 316 7.26 -39.23 29.62
CA LEU A 316 8.22 -39.56 30.68
C LEU A 316 9.60 -38.90 30.47
N ASP A 317 9.82 -38.22 29.35
CA ASP A 317 11.05 -37.47 29.12
C ASP A 317 11.06 -36.19 29.96
N VAL A 318 12.26 -35.80 30.41
CA VAL A 318 12.47 -34.53 31.11
C VAL A 318 11.92 -33.35 30.31
N CYS A 319 11.39 -32.36 31.02
CA CYS A 319 10.79 -31.17 30.44
C CYS A 319 11.77 -30.46 29.50
N ARG A 320 11.30 -30.04 28.33
CA ARG A 320 12.13 -29.31 27.36
C ARG A 320 12.65 -27.97 27.86
N TYR A 321 11.96 -27.33 28.80
CA TYR A 321 12.32 -26.00 29.30
C TYR A 321 13.32 -26.07 30.46
N CYS A 322 13.00 -26.80 31.54
CA CYS A 322 13.90 -26.89 32.69
C CYS A 322 14.98 -27.96 32.52
N LYS A 323 14.75 -29.02 31.73
CA LYS A 323 15.66 -30.16 31.54
C LYS A 323 15.97 -30.97 32.80
N VAL A 324 15.25 -30.74 33.90
CA VAL A 324 15.50 -31.39 35.20
C VAL A 324 14.38 -32.36 35.56
N GLU A 325 13.13 -31.91 35.54
CA GLU A 325 11.99 -32.69 36.02
C GLU A 325 11.13 -33.23 34.87
N VAL A 326 10.51 -34.39 35.10
CA VAL A 326 9.49 -34.95 34.21
C VAL A 326 8.15 -34.32 34.58
N HIS A 327 7.73 -33.33 33.78
CA HIS A 327 6.40 -32.74 33.90
C HIS A 327 5.90 -32.27 32.53
N PHE A 328 4.60 -31.98 32.44
CA PHE A 328 4.06 -31.42 31.21
C PHE A 328 4.69 -30.06 30.93
N ASN A 329 5.34 -29.93 29.76
CA ASN A 329 5.95 -28.68 29.29
C ASN A 329 5.02 -27.46 29.36
N GLY A 330 3.70 -27.67 29.36
CA GLY A 330 2.69 -26.62 29.52
C GLY A 330 2.78 -25.88 30.85
N ASP A 331 3.11 -26.62 31.90
CA ASP A 331 3.01 -26.20 33.31
C ASP A 331 4.40 -25.89 33.90
N CYS A 332 5.44 -25.97 33.07
CA CYS A 332 6.81 -25.72 33.50
C CYS A 332 6.97 -24.24 33.93
N PRO A 333 7.46 -23.96 35.14
CA PRO A 333 7.70 -22.59 35.60
C PRO A 333 8.75 -21.85 34.77
N MET A 334 9.64 -22.58 34.10
CA MET A 334 10.67 -22.03 33.20
C MET A 334 10.14 -21.68 31.80
N LYS A 335 8.89 -22.02 31.48
CA LYS A 335 8.29 -21.72 30.17
C LYS A 335 8.07 -20.22 30.01
N GLY A 336 8.69 -19.63 29.00
CA GLY A 336 8.63 -18.18 28.73
C GLY A 336 9.74 -17.38 29.42
N GLN A 337 10.47 -17.98 30.36
CA GLN A 337 11.71 -17.41 30.87
C GLN A 337 12.78 -17.59 29.79
N ARG A 338 13.20 -16.49 29.14
CA ARG A 338 14.38 -16.53 28.27
C ARG A 338 15.59 -16.62 29.20
N PRO A 339 16.44 -17.66 29.11
CA PRO A 339 17.72 -17.60 29.79
C PRO A 339 18.47 -16.35 29.31
N ALA A 340 19.20 -15.69 30.21
CA ALA A 340 20.04 -14.55 29.86
C ALA A 340 20.86 -14.92 28.62
N ARG A 341 20.64 -14.20 27.53
CA ARG A 341 21.24 -14.52 26.24
C ARG A 341 22.74 -14.30 26.42
N ALA A 342 23.53 -15.37 26.58
CA ALA A 342 24.97 -15.28 26.43
C ALA A 342 25.22 -14.59 25.08
N THR A 343 25.95 -13.49 25.12
CA THR A 343 26.25 -12.65 23.95
C THR A 343 26.85 -13.55 22.90
N LYS A 344 26.07 -13.90 21.87
CA LYS A 344 26.60 -14.61 20.71
C LYS A 344 27.48 -13.60 19.98
N VAL A 345 28.77 -13.64 20.25
CA VAL A 345 29.78 -13.01 19.39
C VAL A 345 29.72 -13.77 18.08
N THR A 346 28.93 -13.28 17.14
CA THR A 346 29.03 -13.71 15.75
C THR A 346 30.38 -13.21 15.25
N LYS A 347 31.31 -14.13 14.94
CA LYS A 347 32.44 -13.79 14.08
C LYS A 347 31.83 -13.26 12.78
N ALA A 348 32.07 -11.99 12.51
CA ALA A 348 31.91 -11.45 11.18
C ALA A 348 32.92 -12.17 10.27
N ILE A 349 32.41 -12.91 9.29
CA ILE A 349 33.08 -13.18 8.02
C ILE A 349 31.99 -13.12 6.95
#